data_AF-U1MX89-F1
#
_entry.id   AF-U1MX89-F1
#
_cell.length_a   1.000
_cell.length_b   1.000
_cell.length_c   1.000
_cell.angle_alpha   90.00
_cell.angle_beta   90.00
_cell.angle_gamma   90.00
#
_symmetry.space_group_name_H-M   'P 1'
#
loop_
_entity.id
_entity.type
_entity.pdbx_description
1 polymer ?
#
loop_
_entity_poly.entity_id
_entity_poly.type
_entity_poly.pdbx_seq_one_letter_code
_entity_poly.pdbx_strand_id
1 'polypeptide(L)' 'MLSRLGIAGALGLAVVLGGIGVIAVESPVVASGIGLVVIGAALVVYSLVQNVLGAFGMISGAGQR' A
#
# COMPACT_ATOMS: atom_id res chain seq x y z
N MET A 1 8.21 0.13 -9.09
CA MET A 1 7.43 1.39 -8.93
C MET A 1 7.87 2.25 -7.76
N LEU A 2 8.86 1.82 -6.96
CA LEU A 2 9.38 2.60 -5.81
C LEU A 2 9.82 4.03 -6.18
N SER A 3 10.26 4.24 -7.43
CA SER A 3 10.59 5.56 -7.98
C SER A 3 9.39 6.53 -8.10
N ARG A 4 8.15 6.03 -8.07
CA ARG A 4 6.90 6.82 -8.10
C ARG A 4 6.25 6.99 -6.73
N LEU A 5 6.80 6.34 -5.70
CA LEU A 5 6.26 6.34 -4.34
C LEU A 5 6.44 7.70 -3.64
N GLY A 6 7.35 8.53 -4.16
CA GLY A 6 7.75 9.79 -3.56
C GLY A 6 8.43 9.59 -2.20
N ILE A 7 8.97 10.67 -1.64
CA ILE A 7 9.61 10.64 -0.31
C ILE A 7 8.60 10.21 0.75
N ALA A 8 7.36 10.71 0.68
CA ALA A 8 6.32 10.40 1.65
C ALA A 8 5.96 8.91 1.69
N GLY A 9 5.76 8.26 0.54
CA GLY A 9 5.43 6.84 0.53
C GLY A 9 6.63 5.96 0.91
N ALA A 10 7.86 6.37 0.57
CA ALA A 10 9.07 5.66 0.99
C ALA A 10 9.26 5.72 2.51
N LEU A 11 9.06 6.89 3.13
CA LEU A 11 9.07 7.06 4.58
C LEU A 11 7.95 6.24 5.24
N GLY A 12 6.74 6.27 4.68
CA GLY A 12 5.63 5.44 5.17
C GLY A 12 5.95 3.95 5.14
N LEU A 13 6.54 3.46 4.05
CA LEU A 13 6.99 2.07 3.93
C LEU A 13 8.06 1.73 4.98
N ALA A 14 9.02 2.63 5.20
CA ALA A 14 10.07 2.45 6.21
C ALA A 14 9.49 2.39 7.63
N VAL A 15 8.49 3.22 7.94
CA VAL A 15 7.80 3.18 9.24
C VAL A 15 7.02 1.88 9.43
N VAL A 16 6.29 1.43 8.39
CA VAL A 16 5.55 0.17 8.43
C VAL A 16 6.50 -1.01 8.65
N LEU A 17 7.57 -1.10 7.86
CA LEU A 17 8.54 -2.18 7.96
C LEU A 17 9.30 -2.13 9.30
N GLY A 18 9.64 -0.93 9.77
CA GLY A 18 10.25 -0.73 11.08
C GLY A 18 9.33 -1.17 12.22
N GLY A 19 8.07 -0.77 12.21
CA GLY A 19 7.08 -1.17 13.21
C GLY A 19 6.85 -2.68 13.25
N ILE A 20 6.65 -3.31 12.08
CA ILE A 20 6.51 -4.77 11.98
C ILE A 20 7.80 -5.47 12.46
N GLY A 21 8.97 -4.93 12.10
CA GLY A 21 10.28 -5.45 12.52
C GLY A 21 10.46 -5.41 14.03
N VAL A 22 10.06 -4.33 14.70
CA VAL A 22 10.08 -4.23 16.17
C VAL A 22 9.17 -5.28 16.80
N ILE A 23 7.96 -5.45 16.28
CA ILE A 23 7.00 -6.43 16.81
C ILE A 23 7.49 -7.87 16.61
N ALA A 24 8.20 -8.12 15.51
CA ALA A 24 8.72 -9.45 15.18
C ALA A 24 9.79 -9.94 16.17
N VAL A 25 10.46 -9.04 16.90
CA VAL A 25 11.42 -9.43 17.95
C VAL A 25 10.72 -10.10 19.12
N GLU A 26 9.51 -9.65 19.48
CA GLU A 26 8.79 -10.17 20.64
C GLU A 26 7.80 -11.29 20.26
N SER A 27 7.09 -11.14 19.15
CA SER A 27 6.16 -12.15 18.66
C SER A 27 6.07 -12.16 17.14
N PRO A 28 6.75 -13.11 16.47
CA PRO A 28 6.66 -13.29 15.02
C PRO A 28 5.22 -13.55 14.55
N VAL A 29 4.42 -14.23 15.37
CA VAL A 29 3.02 -14.53 15.06
C VAL A 29 2.19 -13.25 15.02
N VAL A 30 2.33 -12.38 16.02
CA VAL A 30 1.62 -11.08 16.04
C VAL A 30 2.09 -10.18 14.89
N ALA A 31 3.39 -10.12 14.62
CA ALA A 31 3.94 -9.36 13.51
C ALA A 31 3.37 -9.82 12.16
N SER A 32 3.21 -11.14 11.96
CA SER A 32 2.63 -11.69 10.73
C SER A 32 1.15 -11.32 10.57
N GLY A 33 0.38 -11.34 11.67
CA GLY A 33 -1.02 -10.92 11.67
C GLY A 33 -1.17 -9.43 11.30
N ILE A 34 -0.34 -8.58 11.89
CA ILE A 34 -0.33 -7.14 11.58
C ILE A 34 0.11 -6.90 10.12
N GLY A 35 1.12 -7.62 9.64
CA GLY A 35 1.56 -7.55 8.25
C GLY A 35 0.43 -7.88 7.27
N LEU A 36 -0.35 -8.93 7.55
CA LEU A 36 -1.52 -9.28 6.74
C LEU A 36 -2.59 -8.18 6.74
N VAL A 37 -2.87 -7.58 7.90
CA VAL A 37 -3.82 -6.45 7.99
C VAL A 37 -3.35 -5.27 7.14
N VAL A 38 -2.07 -4.91 7.21
CA VAL A 38 -1.51 -3.81 6.41
C VAL A 38 -1.60 -4.08 4.91
N ILE A 39 -1.29 -5.31 4.48
CA ILE A 39 -1.43 -5.71 3.08
C ILE A 39 -2.89 -5.61 2.63
N GLY A 40 -3.83 -6.14 3.43
CA GLY A 40 -5.26 -6.05 3.14
C GLY A 40 -5.75 -4.60 3.02
N ALA A 41 -5.34 -3.73 3.94
CA ALA A 41 -5.67 -2.31 3.88
C ALA A 41 -5.10 -1.64 2.62
N ALA A 42 -3.87 -1.96 2.23
CA ALA A 42 -3.27 -1.43 1.00
C ALA A 42 -4.05 -1.86 -0.25
N LEU A 43 -4.53 -3.11 -0.31
CA LEU A 43 -5.37 -3.60 -1.41
C LEU A 43 -6.72 -2.88 -1.46
N VAL A 44 -7.35 -2.64 -0.31
CA VAL A 44 -8.60 -1.88 -0.23
C VAL A 44 -8.38 -0.46 -0.75
N VAL A 45 -7.38 0.26 -0.24
CA VAL A 45 -7.08 1.62 -0.68
C VAL A 45 -6.74 1.66 -2.16
N TYR A 46 -5.94 0.72 -2.67
CA TYR A 46 -5.61 0.63 -4.09
C TYR A 46 -6.86 0.46 -4.97
N SER A 47 -7.81 -0.37 -4.54
CA SER A 47 -9.07 -0.59 -5.25
C SER A 47 -9.93 0.68 -5.23
N LEU A 48 -10.02 1.35 -4.08
CA LEU A 48 -10.74 2.61 -3.94
C LEU A 48 -10.16 3.71 -4.84
N VAL A 49 -8.84 3.88 -4.84
CA VAL A 49 -8.14 4.88 -5.67
C VAL A 49 -8.37 4.59 -7.15
N GLN A 50 -8.25 3.33 -7.59
CA GLN A 50 -8.54 2.98 -8.99
C GLN A 50 -9.98 3.28 -9.38
N ASN A 51 -10.96 2.95 -8.53
CA ASN A 51 -12.36 3.23 -8.81
C ASN A 51 -12.62 4.74 -8.93
N VAL A 52 -12.02 5.55 -8.04
CA VAL A 52 -12.14 7.01 -8.08
C VAL A 52 -11.48 7.59 -9.33
N LEU A 53 -10.26 7.18 -9.65
CA LEU A 53 -9.55 7.63 -10.86
C LEU A 53 -10.27 7.20 -12.14
N GLY A 54 -10.88 6.02 -12.13
CA GLY A 54 -11.74 5.51 -13.21
C GLY A 54 -13.02 6.33 -13.37
N ALA A 55 -13.67 6.70 -12.26
CA ALA A 55 -14.86 7.55 -12.27
C ALA A 55 -14.57 8.96 -12.84
N PHE A 56 -13.36 9.48 -12.63
CA PHE A 56 -12.92 10.74 -13.23
C PHE A 56 -12.40 10.60 -14.68
N GLY A 57 -12.53 9.43 -15.31
CA GLY A 57 -12.07 9.19 -16.69
C GLY A 57 -10.55 9.21 -16.88
N MET A 58 -9.78 9.28 -15.79
CA MET A 58 -8.31 9.36 -15.85
C MET A 58 -7.65 8.03 -16.20
N ILE A 59 -8.37 6.91 -16.10
CA ILE A 59 -7.86 5.56 -16.42
C ILE A 59 -8.15 5.15 -17.89
N SER A 60 -9.12 5.78 -18.57
CA SER A 60 -9.63 5.33 -19.89
C SER A 60 -8.98 5.99 -21.12
N GLY A 61 -7.81 6.61 -20.99
CA GLY A 61 -7.17 7.38 -22.08
C GLY A 61 -6.34 6.61 -23.12
N ALA A 62 -6.31 5.26 -23.12
CA ALA A 62 -5.39 4.48 -23.95
C ALA A 62 -6.06 3.34 -24.76
N GLY A 63 -7.31 3.54 -25.22
CA GLY A 63 -8.04 2.47 -25.90
C GLY A 63 -9.17 2.90 -26.86
N GLN A 64 -9.15 4.11 -27.41
CA GLN A 64 -10.05 4.50 -28.50
C GLN A 64 -9.23 4.75 -29.77
N ARG A 65 -9.07 3.67 -30.54
CA ARG A 65 -9.00 3.73 -32.00
C ARG A 65 -10.39 3.35 -32.51
#